data_AF-A0A537E2H6-F1
#
_entry.id   AF-A0A537E2H6-F1
#
_cell.length_a   1.000
_cell.length_b   1.000
_cell.length_c   1.000
_cell.angle_alpha   90.00
_cell.angle_beta   90.00
_cell.angle_gamma   90.00
#
_symmetry.space_group_name_H-M   'P 1'
#
loop_
_entity.id
_entity.type
_entity.pdbx_description
1 polymer ?
#
loop_
_entity_poly.entity_id
_entity_poly.type
_entity_poly.pdbx_seq_one_letter_code
_entity_poly.pdbx_strand_id
1 'polypeptide(L)'
;MRHEVHVHADIPILEGVSRRQIEQAFAPLLEYLDADGLGDVKSLEPDEPGIKYDEKELILTVCWTGEIGRSFHPALDVALENLGPYCYEAVEVDVTMYHDNGEQDSRLLFVGPTAQAIHEAQRRCMVEDVAAVLARQFDKDKVGEVTALVNDLFDRDWKEKASQQKKPERAFESYTRPSRKNLH
;
A
#
# COMPACT_ATOMS: atom_id res chain seq x y z
N MET A 1 -16.33 1.99 18.25
CA MET A 1 -16.24 0.72 17.51
C MET A 1 -14.76 0.48 17.32
N ARG A 2 -14.28 -0.69 17.75
CA ARG A 2 -12.93 -1.15 17.48
C ARG A 2 -13.02 -1.90 16.16
N HIS A 3 -12.18 -1.55 15.20
CA HIS A 3 -12.06 -2.30 13.95
C HIS A 3 -10.71 -2.98 14.01
N GLU A 4 -10.61 -4.22 13.55
CA GLU A 4 -9.30 -4.84 13.36
C GLU A 4 -8.82 -4.49 11.96
N VAL A 5 -7.51 -4.32 11.79
CA VAL A 5 -6.89 -4.13 10.49
C VAL A 5 -5.70 -5.04 10.36
N HIS A 6 -5.53 -5.63 9.18
CA HIS A 6 -4.28 -6.23 8.74
C HIS A 6 -3.62 -5.31 7.71
N VAL A 7 -2.33 -5.03 7.89
CA VAL A 7 -1.49 -4.31 6.93
C VAL A 7 -0.38 -5.22 6.45
N HIS A 8 -0.23 -5.33 5.14
CA HIS A 8 0.77 -6.17 4.50
C HIS A 8 1.55 -5.41 3.42
N ALA A 9 2.88 -5.43 3.49
CA ALA A 9 3.78 -4.94 2.46
C ALA A 9 5.20 -5.47 2.68
N ASP A 10 5.90 -5.75 1.59
CA ASP A 10 7.37 -5.83 1.58
C ASP A 10 7.89 -4.63 0.80
N ILE A 11 8.58 -3.72 1.49
CA ILE A 11 8.98 -2.43 0.93
C ILE A 11 10.50 -2.43 0.74
N PRO A 12 11.01 -2.48 -0.50
CA PRO A 12 12.42 -2.31 -0.81
C PRO A 12 12.90 -0.92 -0.42
N ILE A 13 13.95 -0.87 0.39
CA ILE A 13 14.55 0.34 0.93
C ILE A 13 15.89 0.60 0.23
N LEU A 14 16.23 1.88 0.04
CA LEU A 14 17.52 2.30 -0.51
C LEU A 14 18.70 1.84 0.38
N GLU A 15 19.82 1.50 -0.25
CA GLU A 15 21.07 1.20 0.45
C GLU A 15 21.52 2.41 1.29
N GLY A 16 22.01 2.14 2.51
CA GLY A 16 22.52 3.17 3.42
C GLY A 16 21.45 3.87 4.28
N VAL A 17 20.16 3.53 4.11
CA VAL A 17 19.11 3.96 5.03
C VAL A 17 19.23 3.17 6.33
N SER A 18 19.33 3.88 7.45
CA SER A 18 19.43 3.25 8.78
C SER A 18 18.05 2.93 9.36
N ARG A 19 17.96 1.94 10.26
CA ARG A 19 16.75 1.68 11.05
C ARG A 19 16.17 2.93 11.73
N ARG A 20 17.03 3.81 12.24
CA ARG A 20 16.60 5.07 12.88
C ARG A 20 15.84 5.98 11.90
N GLN A 21 16.25 6.05 10.64
CA GLN A 21 15.55 6.85 9.62
C GLN A 21 14.18 6.24 9.31
N ILE A 22 14.09 4.91 9.25
CA ILE A 22 12.81 4.21 9.08
C ILE A 22 11.88 4.49 10.27
N GLU A 23 12.37 4.35 11.51
CA GLU A 23 11.60 4.65 12.72
C GLU A 23 11.14 6.12 12.76
N GLN A 24 11.98 7.05 12.32
CA GLN A 24 11.60 8.47 12.20
C GLN A 24 10.53 8.71 11.13
N ALA A 25 10.60 8.03 9.98
CA ALA A 25 9.55 8.09 8.97
C ALA A 25 8.22 7.54 9.48
N PHE A 26 8.28 6.42 10.21
CA PHE A 26 7.14 5.72 10.78
C PHE A 26 6.63 6.33 12.09
N ALA A 27 7.26 7.38 12.61
CA ALA A 27 6.87 8.03 13.86
C ALA A 27 5.36 8.32 13.98
N PRO A 28 4.63 8.81 12.94
CA PRO A 28 3.19 9.01 13.05
C PRO A 28 2.40 7.73 13.38
N LEU A 29 2.80 6.60 12.81
CA LEU A 29 2.18 5.31 13.07
C LEU A 29 2.62 4.76 14.44
N LEU A 30 3.90 4.87 14.79
CA LEU A 30 4.43 4.42 16.08
C LEU A 30 3.79 5.19 17.25
N GLU A 31 3.67 6.51 17.14
CA GLU A 31 2.98 7.34 18.13
C GLU A 31 1.50 6.96 18.27
N TYR A 32 0.83 6.67 17.14
CA TYR A 32 -0.56 6.20 17.16
C TYR A 32 -0.69 4.84 17.88
N LEU A 33 0.29 3.95 17.71
CA LEU A 33 0.32 2.61 18.31
C LEU A 33 0.89 2.59 19.75
N ASP A 34 1.32 3.74 20.28
CA ASP A 34 2.01 3.86 21.58
C ASP A 34 3.26 2.95 21.65
N ALA A 35 4.05 2.95 20.57
CA ALA A 35 5.27 2.14 20.41
C ALA A 35 6.53 3.02 20.33
N ASP A 36 7.59 2.64 21.05
CA ASP A 36 8.87 3.38 21.06
C ASP A 36 9.71 3.11 19.80
N GLY A 37 9.49 1.99 19.12
CA GLY A 37 10.16 1.62 17.87
C GLY A 37 9.48 0.45 17.15
N LEU A 38 10.01 0.07 15.98
CA LEU A 38 9.39 -0.98 15.15
C LEU A 38 9.27 -2.32 15.89
N GLY A 39 10.26 -2.65 16.74
CA GLY A 39 10.29 -3.91 17.49
C GLY A 39 9.25 -4.02 18.60
N ASP A 40 8.63 -2.91 18.98
CA ASP A 40 7.58 -2.88 20.01
C ASP A 40 6.18 -3.09 19.41
N VAL A 41 6.06 -2.97 18.07
CA VAL A 41 4.82 -3.18 17.33
C VAL A 41 4.57 -4.68 17.16
N LYS A 42 3.85 -5.27 18.12
CA LYS A 42 3.44 -6.67 18.07
C LYS A 42 2.11 -6.83 17.35
N SER A 43 2.02 -7.84 16.49
CA SER A 43 0.74 -8.24 15.91
C SER A 43 -0.12 -8.98 16.93
N LEU A 44 -1.44 -8.90 16.76
CA LEU A 44 -2.40 -9.77 17.44
C LEU A 44 -2.29 -11.21 16.96
N GLU A 45 -1.89 -11.41 15.70
CA GLU A 45 -1.68 -12.74 15.10
C GLU A 45 -0.25 -13.22 15.38
N PRO A 46 -0.04 -14.35 16.09
CA PRO A 46 1.28 -14.77 16.56
C PRO A 46 2.30 -15.11 15.46
N ASP A 47 1.82 -15.52 14.29
CA ASP A 47 2.66 -15.93 13.16
C ASP A 47 3.12 -14.72 12.31
N GLU A 48 2.59 -13.54 12.60
CA GLU A 48 2.95 -12.32 11.89
C GLU A 48 4.17 -11.65 12.53
N PRO A 49 5.20 -11.27 11.74
CA PRO A 49 6.42 -10.67 12.26
C PRO A 49 6.26 -9.24 12.80
N GLY A 50 5.09 -8.60 12.61
CA GLY A 50 4.86 -7.19 12.93
C GLY A 50 5.51 -6.28 11.89
N ILE A 51 6.18 -5.23 12.36
CA ILE A 51 6.94 -4.31 11.49
C ILE A 51 8.43 -4.54 11.71
N LYS A 52 9.15 -4.94 10.67
CA LYS A 52 10.57 -5.29 10.77
C LYS A 52 11.36 -4.75 9.58
N TYR A 53 12.45 -4.05 9.89
CA TYR A 53 13.44 -3.66 8.91
C TYR A 53 14.63 -4.63 8.93
N ASP A 54 14.92 -5.26 7.79
CA ASP A 54 16.13 -6.05 7.57
C ASP A 54 17.16 -5.20 6.80
N GLU A 55 18.19 -4.73 7.51
CA GLU A 55 19.26 -3.90 6.92
C GLU A 55 20.13 -4.67 5.92
N LYS A 56 20.17 -6.00 5.96
CA LYS A 56 20.98 -6.80 5.04
C LYS A 56 20.26 -7.02 3.72
N GLU A 57 18.98 -7.36 3.80
CA GLU A 57 18.13 -7.55 2.62
C GLU A 57 17.57 -6.23 2.08
N LEU A 58 17.73 -5.13 2.85
CA LEU A 58 17.19 -3.81 2.55
C LEU A 58 15.66 -3.83 2.35
N ILE A 59 14.96 -4.60 3.17
CA ILE A 59 13.50 -4.77 3.10
C ILE A 59 12.88 -4.32 4.43
N LEU A 60 11.89 -3.43 4.35
CA LEU A 60 10.95 -3.18 5.44
C LEU A 60 9.71 -4.06 5.21
N THR A 61 9.59 -5.11 6.01
CA THR A 61 8.40 -5.96 6.04
C THR A 61 7.39 -5.38 7.02
N VAL A 62 6.18 -5.16 6.54
CA VAL A 62 4.99 -4.86 7.33
C VAL A 62 4.06 -6.05 7.16
N CYS A 63 3.82 -6.78 8.24
CA CYS A 63 2.79 -7.81 8.30
C CYS A 63 2.26 -7.76 9.73
N TRP A 64 1.19 -6.99 9.92
CA TRP A 64 0.72 -6.61 11.23
C TRP A 64 -0.80 -6.52 11.28
N THR A 65 -1.37 -7.19 12.28
CA THR A 65 -2.78 -7.19 12.62
C THR A 65 -2.98 -6.51 13.98
N GLY A 66 -3.91 -5.56 14.06
CA GLY A 66 -4.20 -4.86 15.30
C GLY A 66 -5.55 -4.18 15.38
N GLU A 67 -5.96 -3.87 16.60
CA GLU A 67 -7.15 -3.06 16.87
C GLU A 67 -6.88 -1.59 16.55
N ILE A 68 -7.76 -0.97 15.76
CA ILE A 68 -7.65 0.41 15.35
C ILE A 68 -8.87 1.25 15.71
N GLY A 69 -8.62 2.56 15.83
CA GLY A 69 -9.60 3.63 15.97
C GLY A 69 -9.52 4.61 14.81
N ARG A 70 -10.19 5.75 14.97
CA ARG A 70 -10.46 6.71 13.88
C ARG A 70 -9.21 7.33 13.25
N SER A 71 -8.11 7.43 13.99
CA SER A 71 -6.89 8.13 13.55
C SER A 71 -5.87 7.22 12.86
N PHE A 72 -6.15 5.93 12.72
CA PHE A 72 -5.22 4.98 12.13
C PHE A 72 -4.86 5.31 10.68
N HIS A 73 -5.84 5.43 9.78
CA HIS A 73 -5.54 5.70 8.37
C HIS A 73 -4.76 7.00 8.16
N PRO A 74 -5.14 8.15 8.78
CA PRO A 74 -4.31 9.35 8.69
C PRO A 74 -2.87 9.15 9.19
N ALA A 75 -2.67 8.37 10.26
CA ALA A 75 -1.32 8.09 10.77
C ALA A 75 -0.51 7.22 9.81
N LEU A 76 -1.14 6.18 9.25
CA LEU A 76 -0.53 5.31 8.25
C LEU A 76 -0.18 6.10 6.98
N ASP A 77 -1.08 6.93 6.47
CA ASP A 77 -0.87 7.73 5.26
C ASP A 77 0.36 8.64 5.41
N VAL A 78 0.47 9.36 6.55
CA VAL A 78 1.62 10.24 6.82
C VAL A 78 2.92 9.43 7.01
N ALA A 79 2.85 8.27 7.65
CA ALA A 79 4.02 7.39 7.80
C ALA A 79 4.53 6.89 6.44
N LEU A 80 3.64 6.48 5.53
CA LEU A 80 4.00 6.07 4.18
C LEU A 80 4.54 7.24 3.35
N GLU A 81 3.95 8.44 3.46
CA GLU A 81 4.46 9.65 2.79
C GLU A 81 5.89 9.96 3.24
N ASN A 82 6.15 9.91 4.55
CA ASN A 82 7.48 10.13 5.12
C ASN A 82 8.48 9.02 4.73
N LEU A 83 8.00 7.78 4.53
CA LEU A 83 8.83 6.66 4.11
C LEU A 83 9.26 6.80 2.64
N GLY A 84 8.39 7.35 1.79
CA GLY A 84 8.55 7.42 0.34
C GLY A 84 9.98 7.71 -0.14
N PRO A 85 10.65 8.79 0.32
CA PRO A 85 12.03 9.11 -0.08
C PRO A 85 13.09 8.04 0.20
N TYR A 86 12.81 7.09 1.09
CA TYR A 86 13.70 5.97 1.43
C TYR A 86 13.42 4.69 0.63
N CYS A 87 12.31 4.63 -0.10
CA CYS A 87 11.94 3.48 -0.92
C CYS A 87 12.80 3.39 -2.18
N TYR A 88 13.28 2.19 -2.51
CA TYR A 88 14.01 1.93 -3.76
C TYR A 88 13.08 1.96 -4.97
N GLU A 89 11.88 1.40 -4.83
CA GLU A 89 10.82 1.44 -5.84
C GLU A 89 9.46 1.65 -5.18
N ALA A 90 8.44 1.91 -6.00
CA ALA A 90 7.07 2.01 -5.50
C ALA A 90 6.43 0.62 -5.41
N VAL A 91 5.83 0.33 -4.26
CA VAL A 91 5.14 -0.93 -3.99
C VAL A 91 3.75 -0.69 -3.44
N GLU A 92 2.93 -1.73 -3.52
CA GLU A 92 1.61 -1.81 -2.91
C GLU A 92 1.69 -2.09 -1.42
N VAL A 93 0.74 -1.51 -0.67
CA VAL A 93 0.51 -1.76 0.74
C VAL A 93 -0.94 -2.18 0.89
N ASP A 94 -1.15 -3.47 1.14
CA ASP A 94 -2.46 -4.06 1.33
C ASP A 94 -2.99 -3.73 2.73
N VAL A 95 -4.20 -3.19 2.81
CA VAL A 95 -4.87 -2.87 4.06
C VAL A 95 -6.24 -3.53 4.07
N THR A 96 -6.44 -4.52 4.94
CA THR A 96 -7.74 -5.19 5.11
C THR A 96 -8.32 -4.87 6.47
N MET A 97 -9.50 -4.26 6.48
CA MET A 97 -10.24 -3.97 7.71
C MET A 97 -11.28 -5.05 7.95
N TYR A 98 -11.36 -5.53 9.18
CA TYR A 98 -12.37 -6.49 9.64
C TYR A 98 -13.38 -5.78 10.54
N HIS A 99 -14.66 -6.01 10.25
CA HIS A 99 -15.77 -5.44 10.98
C HIS A 99 -16.42 -6.48 11.89
N ASP A 100 -16.99 -6.03 13.01
CA ASP A 100 -17.68 -6.90 14.00
C ASP A 100 -18.82 -7.73 13.39
N ASN A 101 -19.40 -7.29 12.27
CA ASN A 101 -20.46 -8.01 11.56
C ASN A 101 -19.94 -9.11 10.61
N GLY A 102 -18.62 -9.35 10.58
CA GLY A 102 -17.97 -10.33 9.71
C GLY A 102 -17.74 -9.84 8.28
N GLU A 103 -18.02 -8.58 7.96
CA GLU A 103 -17.62 -7.98 6.70
C GLU A 103 -16.15 -7.58 6.72
N GLN A 104 -15.54 -7.56 5.54
CA GLN A 104 -14.17 -7.10 5.35
C GLN A 104 -14.10 -6.10 4.20
N ASP A 105 -13.31 -5.06 4.40
CA ASP A 105 -13.03 -4.03 3.40
C ASP A 105 -11.54 -4.01 3.10
N SER A 106 -11.17 -4.21 1.84
CA SER A 106 -9.78 -4.17 1.40
C SER A 106 -9.50 -2.86 0.68
N ARG A 107 -8.42 -2.19 1.04
CA ARG A 107 -7.88 -0.99 0.39
C ARG A 107 -6.44 -1.25 0.00
N LEU A 108 -6.09 -0.82 -1.21
CA LEU A 108 -4.73 -0.82 -1.68
C LEU A 108 -4.17 0.60 -1.57
N LEU A 109 -3.09 0.75 -0.82
CA LEU A 109 -2.28 1.94 -0.72
C LEU A 109 -0.98 1.72 -1.50
N PHE A 110 -0.23 2.79 -1.75
CA PHE A 110 1.06 2.71 -2.43
C PHE A 110 2.07 3.61 -1.72
N VAL A 111 3.31 3.15 -1.66
CA VAL A 111 4.43 3.90 -1.11
C VAL A 111 5.61 3.81 -2.07
N GLY A 112 6.33 4.91 -2.27
CA GLY A 112 7.44 4.96 -3.20
C GLY A 112 8.15 6.31 -3.25
N PRO A 113 9.28 6.39 -3.99
CA PRO A 113 10.19 7.53 -3.97
C PRO A 113 9.61 8.81 -4.57
N THR A 114 8.67 8.69 -5.50
CA THR A 114 8.05 9.84 -6.17
C THR A 114 6.59 9.56 -6.52
N ALA A 115 5.80 10.61 -6.71
CA ALA A 115 4.42 10.49 -7.21
C ALA A 115 4.36 9.76 -8.57
N GLN A 116 5.36 9.97 -9.44
CA GLN A 116 5.44 9.28 -10.73
C GLN A 116 5.68 7.77 -10.55
N ALA A 117 6.56 7.38 -9.63
CA ALA A 117 6.81 5.97 -9.33
C ALA A 117 5.55 5.29 -8.77
N ILE A 118 4.83 5.97 -7.86
CA ILE A 118 3.56 5.49 -7.31
C ILE A 118 2.51 5.32 -8.41
N HIS A 119 2.35 6.32 -9.28
CA HIS A 119 1.42 6.25 -10.40
C HIS A 119 1.73 5.08 -11.35
N GLU A 120 3.00 4.86 -11.66
CA GLU A 120 3.44 3.74 -12.49
C GLU A 120 3.19 2.38 -11.81
N ALA A 121 3.40 2.27 -10.50
CA ALA A 121 3.07 1.06 -9.73
C ALA A 121 1.56 0.78 -9.72
N GLN A 122 0.73 1.81 -9.53
CA GLN A 122 -0.74 1.72 -9.63
C GLN A 122 -1.18 1.23 -11.02
N ARG A 123 -0.60 1.79 -12.08
CA ARG A 123 -0.88 1.38 -13.47
C ARG A 123 -0.53 -0.09 -13.67
N ARG A 124 0.68 -0.50 -13.29
CA ARG A 124 1.15 -1.89 -13.41
C ARG A 124 0.23 -2.87 -12.68
N CYS A 125 -0.05 -2.59 -11.39
CA CYS A 125 -0.92 -3.43 -10.58
C CYS A 125 -2.32 -3.58 -11.21
N MET A 126 -2.94 -2.48 -11.65
CA MET A 126 -4.24 -2.54 -12.30
C MET A 126 -4.21 -3.34 -13.61
N VAL A 127 -3.20 -3.13 -14.45
CA VAL A 127 -3.07 -3.86 -15.72
C VAL A 127 -2.92 -5.36 -15.47
N GLU A 128 -2.12 -5.76 -14.49
CA GLU A 128 -1.93 -7.15 -14.11
C GLU A 128 -3.24 -7.78 -13.57
N ASP A 129 -3.95 -7.10 -12.67
CA ASP A 129 -5.21 -7.58 -12.11
C ASP A 129 -6.30 -7.71 -13.19
N VAL A 130 -6.45 -6.71 -14.07
CA VAL A 130 -7.40 -6.76 -15.19
C VAL A 130 -7.03 -7.87 -16.17
N ALA A 131 -5.76 -8.00 -16.52
CA ALA A 131 -5.29 -9.07 -17.39
C ALA A 131 -5.61 -10.45 -16.80
N ALA A 132 -5.35 -10.65 -15.51
CA ALA A 132 -5.58 -11.91 -14.81
C ALA A 132 -7.07 -12.28 -14.73
N VAL A 133 -7.96 -11.29 -14.61
CA VAL A 133 -9.42 -11.52 -14.65
C VAL A 133 -9.87 -11.90 -16.05
N LEU A 134 -9.43 -11.15 -17.07
CA LEU A 134 -9.87 -11.35 -18.46
C LEU A 134 -9.32 -12.63 -19.10
N ALA A 135 -8.09 -13.02 -18.77
CA ALA A 135 -7.43 -14.22 -19.30
C ALA A 135 -8.17 -15.53 -18.97
N ARG A 136 -9.12 -15.51 -18.03
CA ARG A 136 -9.98 -16.65 -17.71
C ARG A 136 -11.00 -16.96 -18.81
N GLN A 137 -11.33 -15.98 -19.64
CA GLN A 137 -12.40 -16.06 -20.64
C GLN A 137 -11.93 -15.72 -22.06
N PHE A 138 -10.88 -14.92 -22.19
CA PHE A 138 -10.42 -14.37 -23.46
C PHE A 138 -8.98 -14.78 -23.77
N ASP A 139 -8.68 -14.86 -25.07
CA ASP A 139 -7.32 -15.03 -25.58
C ASP A 139 -6.45 -13.78 -25.33
N LYS A 140 -5.14 -13.93 -25.54
CA LYS A 140 -4.16 -12.87 -25.27
C LYS A 140 -4.38 -11.59 -26.08
N ASP A 141 -4.91 -11.70 -27.30
CA ASP A 141 -5.10 -10.54 -28.18
C ASP A 141 -6.20 -9.64 -27.60
N LYS A 142 -7.35 -10.22 -27.23
CA LYS A 142 -8.44 -9.48 -26.59
C LYS A 142 -8.07 -8.92 -25.22
N VAL A 143 -7.28 -9.65 -24.43
CA VAL A 143 -6.75 -9.12 -23.15
C VAL A 143 -5.82 -7.94 -23.42
N GLY A 144 -4.99 -8.02 -24.46
CA GLY A 144 -4.12 -6.94 -24.91
C GLY A 144 -4.88 -5.67 -25.26
N GLU A 145 -6.01 -5.78 -25.97
CA GLU A 145 -6.85 -4.63 -26.31
C GLU A 145 -7.35 -3.88 -25.06
N VAL A 146 -7.84 -4.61 -24.05
CA VAL A 146 -8.38 -3.98 -22.84
C VAL A 146 -7.28 -3.40 -21.96
N THR A 147 -6.17 -4.12 -21.77
CA THR A 147 -5.04 -3.62 -20.98
C THR A 147 -4.37 -2.40 -21.62
N ALA A 148 -4.35 -2.31 -22.95
CA ALA A 148 -3.94 -1.09 -23.66
C ALA A 148 -4.86 0.10 -23.33
N LEU A 149 -6.18 -0.11 -23.31
CA LEU A 149 -7.12 0.94 -22.92
C LEU A 149 -6.93 1.38 -21.45
N VAL A 150 -6.66 0.45 -20.54
CA VAL A 150 -6.33 0.77 -19.15
C VAL A 150 -5.08 1.66 -19.09
N ASN A 151 -4.02 1.31 -19.82
CA ASN A 151 -2.82 2.15 -19.90
C ASN A 151 -3.12 3.57 -20.39
N ASP A 152 -3.90 3.69 -21.46
CA ASP A 152 -4.33 4.99 -22.00
C ASP A 152 -5.10 5.83 -20.97
N LEU A 153 -5.90 5.21 -20.10
CA LEU A 153 -6.63 5.91 -19.04
C LEU A 153 -5.67 6.49 -17.99
N PHE A 154 -4.69 5.70 -17.53
CA PHE A 154 -3.66 6.19 -16.61
C PHE A 154 -2.85 7.34 -17.22
N ASP A 155 -2.47 7.24 -18.50
CA ASP A 155 -1.73 8.31 -19.19
C ASP A 155 -2.53 9.62 -19.28
N ARG A 156 -3.86 9.53 -19.45
CA ARG A 156 -4.74 10.71 -19.48
C ARG A 156 -4.91 11.31 -18.09
N ASP A 157 -5.19 10.46 -17.10
CA ASP A 157 -5.33 10.89 -15.69
C ASP A 157 -4.07 11.61 -15.20
N TRP A 158 -2.88 11.07 -15.47
CA TRP A 158 -1.61 11.71 -15.13
C TRP A 158 -1.46 13.10 -15.74
N LYS A 159 -1.81 13.25 -17.02
CA LYS A 159 -1.75 14.55 -17.73
C LYS A 159 -2.76 15.54 -17.15
N GLU A 160 -3.96 15.09 -16.83
CA GLU A 160 -4.99 15.92 -16.20
C GLU A 160 -4.55 16.41 -14.82
N LYS A 161 -4.06 15.52 -13.96
CA LYS A 161 -3.50 15.83 -12.64
C LYS A 161 -2.34 16.83 -12.71
N ALA A 162 -1.36 16.58 -13.60
CA ALA A 162 -0.25 17.50 -13.83
C ALA A 162 -0.69 18.89 -14.32
N SER A 163 -1.79 18.98 -15.09
CA SER A 163 -2.33 20.25 -15.57
C SER A 163 -3.09 21.07 -14.51
N GLN A 164 -3.46 20.45 -13.38
CA GLN A 164 -4.25 21.07 -12.32
C GLN A 164 -3.42 21.68 -11.17
N GLN A 165 -2.08 21.69 -11.26
CA GLN A 165 -1.21 22.07 -10.13
C GLN A 165 -1.42 23.51 -9.62
N LYS A 166 -2.14 23.63 -8.50
CA LYS A 166 -1.95 24.65 -7.44
C LYS A 166 -2.27 24.17 -6.01
N LYS A 167 -2.42 22.88 -5.75
CA LYS A 167 -2.55 22.33 -4.39
C LYS A 167 -1.69 21.08 -4.30
N PRO A 168 -0.96 20.84 -3.19
CA PRO A 168 -0.23 19.59 -3.01
C PRO A 168 -1.21 18.43 -3.16
N GLU A 169 -0.99 17.63 -4.20
CA GLU A 169 -1.78 16.44 -4.50
C GLU A 169 -1.60 15.45 -3.36
N ARG A 170 -2.71 15.08 -2.71
CA ARG A 170 -2.74 13.94 -1.80
C ARG A 170 -2.61 12.70 -2.65
N ALA A 171 -1.51 11.97 -2.51
CA ALA A 171 -1.21 10.77 -3.27
C ALA A 171 -1.99 9.54 -2.76
N PHE A 172 -3.32 9.61 -2.63
CA PHE A 172 -4.12 8.43 -2.30
C PHE A 172 -5.49 8.48 -2.97
N GLU A 173 -5.60 7.81 -4.13
CA GLU A 173 -6.88 7.26 -4.57
C GLU A 173 -6.96 5.84 -4.00
N SER A 174 -7.88 5.64 -3.06
CA SER A 174 -8.16 4.32 -2.48
C SER A 174 -8.66 3.39 -3.58
N TYR A 175 -7.86 2.40 -3.98
CA TYR A 175 -8.35 1.30 -4.79
C TYR A 175 -8.98 0.25 -3.86
N THR A 176 -10.27 0.01 -4.03
CA THR A 176 -10.99 -1.05 -3.31
C THR A 176 -10.97 -2.30 -4.15
N ARG A 177 -10.24 -3.34 -3.74
CA ARG A 177 -10.23 -4.62 -4.44
C ARG A 177 -11.61 -5.29 -4.28
N PRO A 178 -12.24 -5.82 -5.33
CA PRO A 178 -13.50 -6.55 -5.17
C PRO A 178 -13.30 -7.75 -4.24
N SER A 179 -14.08 -7.83 -3.17
CA SER A 179 -14.02 -8.91 -2.18
C SER A 179 -14.10 -10.26 -2.87
N ARG A 180 -13.05 -11.10 -2.74
CA ARG A 180 -13.06 -12.51 -3.17
C ARG A 180 -13.93 -13.33 -2.20
N LYS A 181 -15.23 -13.07 -2.18
CA LYS A 181 -16.21 -14.04 -1.68
C LYS A 181 -16.28 -15.15 -2.72
N ASN A 182 -15.86 -16.36 -2.34
CA ASN A 182 -15.91 -17.62 -3.11
C ASN A 182 -14.65 -17.95 -3.95
N LEU A 183 -13.63 -18.49 -3.29
CA LEU A 183 -13.00 -19.72 -3.80
C LEU A 183 -13.34 -20.83 -2.80
N HIS A 184 -13.94 -21.90 -3.31
CA HIS A 184 -14.29 -23.11 -2.57
C HIS A 184 -13.06 -23.83 -2.02
#